data_AF-A0A1N6X1J0-F1
#
_entry.id   AF-A0A1N6X1J0-F1
#
_cell.length_a   1.000
_cell.length_b   1.000
_cell.length_c   1.000
_cell.angle_alpha   90.00
_cell.angle_beta   90.00
_cell.angle_gamma   90.00
#
_symmetry.space_group_name_H-M   'P 1'
#
loop_
_entity.id
_entity.type
_entity.pdbx_description
1 polymer ?
#
loop_
_entity_poly.entity_id
_entity_poly.type
_entity_poly.pdbx_seq_one_letter_code
_entity_poly.pdbx_strand_id
1 'polypeptide(L)'
;MIRNSKAIICFLFMLISFSWNAQSHYTFDYKFLIKSNLSTIDKSQFLINSENPNYVMYQYHDKAVKIFDHENNEVIVLNHNTEFNRNIYKFISSQKFNPQNRFIADDIIIEEKGDHQYLIECYQAIENRKTKIKLTVKLKPWDKDLIRFYFSDLDDGLNKRLVESLKEKLNGNYNFIIESYTINYGKGYRFSHSIENLEEIRLKIVL
;
A
#
# COMPACT_ATOMS: atom_id res chain seq x y z
N MET A 1 9.63 14.18 53.66
CA MET A 1 8.73 14.66 52.58
C MET A 1 9.40 14.82 51.20
N ILE A 2 10.71 15.11 51.10
CA ILE A 2 11.43 15.41 49.84
C ILE A 2 11.75 14.18 48.96
N ARG A 3 11.79 12.97 49.53
CA ARG A 3 12.15 11.72 48.80
C ARG A 3 11.05 11.26 47.83
N ASN A 4 9.79 11.57 48.13
CA ASN A 4 8.65 11.21 47.28
C ASN A 4 8.54 12.11 46.05
N SER A 5 8.98 13.38 46.15
CA SER A 5 8.92 14.34 45.05
C SER A 5 9.81 13.94 43.87
N LYS A 6 11.01 13.40 44.13
CA LYS A 6 11.92 12.92 43.07
C LYS A 6 11.35 11.72 42.32
N ALA A 7 10.74 10.77 43.03
CA ALA A 7 10.10 9.60 42.41
C ALA A 7 8.88 10.00 41.56
N ILE A 8 8.07 10.95 42.04
CA ILE A 8 6.93 11.50 41.30
C ILE A 8 7.38 12.21 40.02
N ILE A 9 8.46 13.00 40.08
CA ILE A 9 9.03 13.68 38.91
C ILE A 9 9.56 12.67 37.88
N CYS A 10 10.31 11.66 38.31
CA CYS A 10 10.78 10.60 37.40
C CYS A 10 9.63 9.82 36.75
N PHE A 11 8.56 9.55 37.51
CA PHE A 11 7.36 8.90 37.00
C PHE A 11 6.63 9.78 35.97
N LEU A 12 6.51 11.10 36.23
CA LEU A 12 5.96 12.07 35.27
C LEU A 12 6.80 12.17 34.00
N PHE A 13 8.13 12.20 34.11
CA PHE A 13 9.03 12.20 32.95
C PHE A 13 8.92 10.90 32.14
N MET A 14 8.78 9.75 32.80
CA MET A 14 8.48 8.49 32.12
C MET A 14 7.14 8.56 31.40
N LEU A 15 6.07 9.01 32.06
CA LEU A 15 4.74 9.13 31.45
C LEU A 15 4.75 10.05 30.22
N ILE A 16 5.42 11.21 30.30
CA ILE A 16 5.54 12.14 29.15
C ILE A 16 6.30 11.48 27.99
N SER A 17 7.36 10.72 28.30
CA SER A 17 8.15 10.01 27.28
C SER A 17 7.36 8.87 26.63
N PHE A 18 6.53 8.15 27.39
CA PHE A 18 5.62 7.13 26.85
C PHE A 18 4.47 7.75 26.04
N SER A 19 3.98 8.93 26.45
CA SER A 19 2.91 9.65 25.75
C SER A 19 3.37 10.19 24.39
N TRP A 20 4.61 10.66 24.30
CA TRP A 20 5.16 11.16 23.03
C TRP A 20 5.33 10.02 22.00
N ASN A 21 5.78 8.84 22.46
CA ASN A 21 5.94 7.67 21.59
C ASN A 21 4.61 7.00 21.18
N ALA A 22 3.48 7.40 21.78
CA ALA A 22 2.17 6.84 21.44
C ALA A 22 1.53 7.48 20.20
N GLN A 23 2.11 8.57 19.65
CA GLN A 23 1.62 9.18 18.42
C GLN A 23 2.12 8.39 17.21
N SER A 24 1.19 7.86 16.42
CA SER A 24 1.54 7.23 15.15
C SER A 24 2.00 8.29 14.16
N HIS A 25 3.15 8.05 13.55
CA HIS A 25 3.73 8.92 12.53
C HIS A 25 3.76 8.19 11.19
N TYR A 26 3.06 8.74 10.19
CA TYR A 26 3.10 8.24 8.82
C TYR A 26 3.85 9.24 7.94
N THR A 27 4.86 8.76 7.21
CA THR A 27 5.62 9.56 6.24
C THR A 27 5.40 9.04 4.83
N PHE A 28 5.35 9.93 3.84
CA PHE A 28 5.21 9.59 2.43
C PHE A 28 6.16 10.44 1.60
N ASP A 29 6.83 9.80 0.64
CA ASP A 29 7.86 10.40 -0.19
C ASP A 29 7.55 10.37 -1.69
N TYR A 30 6.55 9.60 -2.12
CA TYR A 30 6.02 9.68 -3.48
C TYR A 30 4.49 9.73 -3.49
N LYS A 31 3.94 10.46 -4.46
CA LYS A 31 2.52 10.43 -4.83
C LYS A 31 2.36 10.18 -6.32
N PHE A 32 1.26 9.53 -6.70
CA PHE A 32 0.86 9.38 -8.10
C PHE A 32 -0.64 9.20 -8.25
N LEU A 33 -1.14 9.39 -9.46
CA LEU A 33 -2.52 9.12 -9.83
C LEU A 33 -2.64 7.70 -10.38
N ILE A 34 -3.70 7.00 -9.98
CA ILE A 34 -4.03 5.69 -10.54
C ILE A 34 -5.16 5.89 -11.54
N LYS A 35 -4.92 5.47 -12.78
CA LYS A 35 -5.95 5.30 -13.79
C LYS A 35 -6.38 3.86 -13.82
N SER A 36 -7.68 3.62 -13.84
CA SER A 36 -8.23 2.26 -13.89
C SER A 36 -9.44 2.22 -14.81
N ASN A 37 -9.65 1.09 -15.47
CA ASN A 37 -10.88 0.86 -16.22
C ASN A 37 -12.11 0.60 -15.31
N LEU A 38 -11.93 0.57 -13.99
CA LEU A 38 -12.99 0.56 -12.99
C LEU A 38 -13.39 2.00 -12.62
N SER A 39 -14.64 2.35 -12.93
CA SER A 39 -15.18 3.72 -12.85
C SER A 39 -15.11 4.38 -11.47
N THR A 40 -15.01 3.61 -10.39
CA THR A 40 -14.93 4.12 -9.01
C THR A 40 -13.53 4.61 -8.61
N ILE A 41 -12.49 4.31 -9.40
CA ILE A 41 -11.09 4.53 -9.02
C ILE A 41 -10.44 5.68 -9.77
N ASP A 42 -11.01 6.07 -10.90
CA ASP A 42 -10.36 6.75 -12.05
C ASP A 42 -9.61 8.07 -11.74
N LYS A 43 -9.65 8.55 -10.49
CA LYS A 43 -8.99 9.78 -10.02
C LYS A 43 -8.54 9.70 -8.55
N SER A 44 -8.13 8.51 -8.10
CA SER A 44 -7.58 8.34 -6.74
C SER A 44 -6.09 8.69 -6.73
N GLN A 45 -5.66 9.47 -5.73
CA GLN A 45 -4.24 9.70 -5.49
C GLN A 45 -3.73 8.63 -4.54
N PHE A 46 -2.53 8.12 -4.81
CA PHE A 46 -1.88 7.10 -4.02
C PHE A 46 -0.54 7.62 -3.54
N LEU A 47 -0.26 7.42 -2.25
CA LEU A 47 0.98 7.86 -1.63
C LEU A 47 1.67 6.67 -0.97
N ILE A 48 2.99 6.61 -1.13
CA ILE A 48 3.86 5.57 -0.58
C ILE A 48 5.02 6.15 0.19
N ASN A 49 5.59 5.29 1.04
CA ASN A 49 6.93 5.44 1.58
C ASN A 49 7.85 4.43 0.89
N SER A 50 8.94 4.90 0.28
CA SER A 50 9.90 4.01 -0.38
C SER A 50 10.73 3.15 0.59
N GLU A 51 10.91 3.61 1.83
CA GLU A 51 11.67 2.92 2.89
C GLU A 51 10.80 1.97 3.72
N ASN A 52 9.52 2.32 3.94
CA ASN A 52 8.57 1.51 4.72
C ASN A 52 7.35 1.09 3.88
N PRO A 53 7.29 -0.15 3.36
CA PRO A 53 6.18 -0.63 2.55
C PRO A 53 4.95 -1.06 3.35
N ASN A 54 4.97 -0.95 4.68
CA ASN A 54 3.91 -1.51 5.54
C ASN A 54 2.62 -0.70 5.52
N TYR A 55 2.62 0.50 4.94
CA TYR A 55 1.43 1.31 4.82
C TYR A 55 1.39 2.09 3.52
N VAL A 56 0.17 2.39 3.07
CA VAL A 56 -0.10 3.21 1.90
C VAL A 56 -1.28 4.14 2.18
N MET A 57 -1.34 5.27 1.49
CA MET A 57 -2.46 6.20 1.63
C MET A 57 -3.19 6.37 0.31
N TYR A 58 -4.51 6.20 0.37
CA TYR A 58 -5.42 6.50 -0.72
C TYR A 58 -6.17 7.79 -0.39
N GLN A 59 -6.07 8.75 -1.29
CA GLN A 59 -6.91 9.92 -1.29
C GLN A 59 -7.92 9.75 -2.43
N TYR A 60 -9.18 9.52 -2.03
CA TYR A 60 -10.28 9.44 -2.96
C TYR A 60 -10.69 10.84 -3.39
N HIS A 61 -11.68 10.92 -4.28
CA HIS A 61 -12.18 12.18 -4.79
C HIS A 61 -12.87 13.07 -3.76
N ASP A 62 -13.39 12.46 -2.70
CA ASP A 62 -13.93 13.17 -1.56
C ASP A 62 -12.79 13.67 -0.66
N LYS A 63 -13.15 14.47 0.34
CA LYS A 63 -12.19 14.89 1.36
C LYS A 63 -11.74 13.73 2.27
N ALA A 64 -12.20 12.49 2.03
CA ALA A 64 -11.84 11.35 2.84
C ALA A 64 -10.53 10.72 2.32
N VAL A 65 -9.62 10.51 3.24
CA VAL A 65 -8.34 9.85 3.01
C VAL A 65 -8.29 8.60 3.87
N LYS A 66 -7.75 7.52 3.32
CA LYS A 66 -7.57 6.26 4.04
C LYS A 66 -6.10 5.88 4.05
N ILE A 67 -5.55 5.67 5.23
CA ILE A 67 -4.26 5.01 5.40
C ILE A 67 -4.54 3.54 5.68
N PHE A 68 -3.98 2.67 4.85
CA PHE A 68 -4.02 1.22 5.02
C PHE A 68 -2.71 0.84 5.69
N ASP A 69 -2.76 0.49 6.97
CA ASP A 69 -1.62 0.06 7.78
C ASP A 69 -1.64 -1.46 7.90
N HIS A 70 -0.85 -2.12 7.05
CA HIS A 70 -0.79 -3.58 6.96
C HIS A 70 -0.03 -4.20 8.13
N GLU A 71 0.87 -3.46 8.77
CA GLU A 71 1.60 -3.91 9.96
C GLU A 71 0.68 -4.01 11.18
N ASN A 72 -0.17 -2.99 11.37
CA ASN A 72 -1.15 -2.97 12.45
C ASN A 72 -2.50 -3.60 12.07
N ASN A 73 -2.65 -4.05 10.82
CA ASN A 73 -3.88 -4.58 10.26
C ASN A 73 -5.07 -3.62 10.48
N GLU A 74 -4.90 -2.35 10.11
CA GLU A 74 -5.84 -1.27 10.38
C GLU A 74 -6.04 -0.30 9.20
N VAL A 75 -7.28 0.14 9.00
CA VAL A 75 -7.60 1.30 8.14
C VAL A 75 -7.83 2.49 9.04
N ILE A 76 -7.10 3.57 8.79
CA ILE A 76 -7.29 4.86 9.43
C ILE A 76 -7.97 5.79 8.43
N VAL A 77 -9.10 6.38 8.83
CA VAL A 77 -9.86 7.32 8.02
C VAL A 77 -9.57 8.73 8.51
N LEU A 78 -9.17 9.61 7.59
CA LEU A 78 -8.80 11.00 7.82
C LEU A 78 -9.67 11.92 6.97
N ASN A 79 -10.00 13.10 7.49
CA ASN A 79 -10.51 14.21 6.71
C ASN A 79 -9.32 15.03 6.18
N HIS A 80 -9.26 15.25 4.88
CA HIS A 80 -8.30 16.11 4.21
C HIS A 80 -8.92 17.47 3.92
N ASN A 81 -8.26 18.52 4.40
CA ASN A 81 -8.56 19.89 4.01
C ASN A 81 -7.29 20.56 3.49
N THR A 82 -7.45 21.41 2.49
CA THR A 82 -6.36 22.27 2.01
C THR A 82 -6.63 23.68 2.53
N GLU A 83 -5.73 24.19 3.37
CA GLU A 83 -5.78 25.56 3.91
C GLU A 83 -4.45 26.24 3.57
N PHE A 84 -4.47 27.44 2.96
CA PHE A 84 -3.31 28.32 2.71
C PHE A 84 -1.95 27.59 2.64
N ASN A 85 -1.68 26.91 1.51
CA ASN A 85 -0.44 26.18 1.23
C ASN A 85 -0.11 25.03 2.21
N ARG A 86 -1.09 24.50 2.94
CA ARG A 86 -0.93 23.37 3.87
C ARG A 86 -2.03 22.34 3.66
N ASN A 87 -1.61 21.07 3.65
CA ASN A 87 -2.52 19.94 3.75
C ASN A 87 -2.74 19.63 5.24
N ILE A 88 -4.00 19.60 5.66
CA ILE A 88 -4.39 19.24 7.02
C ILE A 88 -5.14 17.92 6.96
N TYR A 89 -4.66 16.95 7.74
CA TYR A 89 -5.27 15.64 7.89
C TYR A 89 -5.78 15.52 9.33
N LYS A 90 -7.09 15.32 9.50
CA LYS A 90 -7.73 15.16 10.81
C LYS A 90 -8.23 13.73 10.97
N PHE A 91 -7.87 13.08 12.06
CA PHE A 91 -8.39 11.75 12.39
C PHE A 91 -9.91 11.76 12.47
N ILE A 92 -10.55 10.77 11.85
CA ILE A 92 -11.99 10.51 11.95
C ILE A 92 -12.22 9.23 12.74
N SER A 93 -11.67 8.11 12.26
CA SER A 93 -11.88 6.80 12.84
C SER A 93 -10.77 5.84 12.41
N SER A 94 -10.70 4.70 13.09
CA SER A 94 -9.92 3.57 12.63
C SER A 94 -10.67 2.26 12.84
N GLN A 95 -10.36 1.27 12.01
CA GLN A 95 -10.99 -0.05 12.04
C GLN A 95 -9.99 -1.13 11.65
N LYS A 96 -10.03 -2.27 12.33
CA LYS A 96 -9.21 -3.43 11.94
C LYS A 96 -9.71 -4.02 10.63
N PHE A 97 -8.78 -4.44 9.76
CA PHE A 97 -9.17 -5.25 8.60
C PHE A 97 -9.67 -6.60 9.08
N ASN A 98 -10.78 -7.06 8.52
CA ASN A 98 -11.19 -8.45 8.58
C ASN A 98 -11.23 -8.97 7.13
N PRO A 99 -10.16 -9.60 6.63
CA PRO A 99 -10.12 -10.05 5.24
C PRO A 99 -11.14 -11.17 5.03
N GLN A 100 -12.29 -10.82 4.45
CA GLN A 100 -13.32 -11.78 4.03
C GLN A 100 -13.00 -12.27 2.60
N ASN A 101 -13.07 -13.59 2.40
CA ASN A 101 -12.80 -14.29 1.13
C ASN A 101 -11.34 -14.18 0.61
N ARG A 102 -10.47 -15.02 1.17
CA ARG A 102 -9.08 -15.14 0.72
C ARG A 102 -9.01 -16.05 -0.51
N PHE A 103 -8.70 -15.48 -1.67
CA PHE A 103 -8.09 -16.30 -2.72
C PHE A 103 -6.72 -16.75 -2.21
N ILE A 104 -6.57 -18.04 -1.94
CA ILE A 104 -5.30 -18.62 -1.54
C ILE A 104 -4.66 -19.15 -2.81
N ALA A 105 -3.60 -18.48 -3.28
CA ALA A 105 -2.75 -18.99 -4.35
C ALA A 105 -1.82 -20.05 -3.76
N ASP A 106 -1.80 -21.26 -4.28
CA ASP A 106 -0.84 -22.27 -3.85
C ASP A 106 0.47 -22.15 -4.62
N ASP A 107 0.39 -21.72 -5.89
CA ASP A 107 1.54 -21.58 -6.77
C ASP A 107 1.49 -20.25 -7.55
N ILE A 108 2.66 -19.62 -7.73
CA ILE A 108 2.85 -18.35 -8.46
C ILE A 108 4.01 -18.57 -9.44
N ILE A 109 3.69 -18.56 -10.73
CA ILE A 109 4.69 -18.70 -11.81
C ILE A 109 4.89 -17.34 -12.46
N ILE A 110 6.15 -16.89 -12.59
CA ILE A 110 6.51 -15.63 -13.24
C ILE A 110 7.38 -15.88 -14.48
N GLU A 111 6.88 -15.41 -15.61
CA GLU A 111 7.56 -15.47 -16.90
C GLU A 111 7.85 -14.06 -17.42
N GLU A 112 9.08 -13.81 -17.86
CA GLU A 112 9.43 -12.57 -18.55
C GLU A 112 8.98 -12.65 -20.01
N LYS A 113 8.30 -11.61 -20.49
CA LYS A 113 7.69 -11.55 -21.83
C LYS A 113 8.38 -10.55 -22.77
N GLY A 114 9.31 -9.76 -22.23
CA GLY A 114 10.05 -8.72 -22.94
C GLY A 114 10.59 -7.71 -21.92
N ASP A 115 11.18 -6.63 -22.42
CA ASP A 115 11.82 -5.61 -21.59
C ASP A 115 10.90 -5.12 -20.48
N HIS A 116 11.23 -5.54 -19.26
CA HIS A 116 10.52 -5.20 -18.03
C HIS A 116 9.03 -5.56 -18.03
N GLN A 117 8.62 -6.55 -18.84
CA GLN A 117 7.25 -7.05 -18.90
C GLN A 117 7.18 -8.49 -18.39
N TYR A 118 6.24 -8.74 -17.49
CA TYR A 118 6.12 -10.01 -16.79
C TYR A 118 4.68 -10.54 -16.87
N LEU A 119 4.54 -11.82 -17.13
CA LEU A 119 3.31 -12.57 -16.93
C LEU A 119 3.42 -13.34 -15.62
N ILE A 120 2.50 -13.05 -14.70
CA ILE A 120 2.36 -13.76 -13.43
C ILE A 120 1.10 -14.62 -13.52
N GLU A 121 1.23 -15.91 -13.23
CA GLU A 121 0.12 -16.86 -13.24
C GLU A 121 -0.04 -17.47 -11.85
N CYS A 122 -1.18 -17.20 -11.22
CA CYS A 122 -1.50 -17.72 -9.88
C CYS A 122 -2.46 -18.90 -10.02
N TYR A 123 -2.17 -19.99 -9.30
CA TYR A 123 -3.00 -21.19 -9.30
C TYR A 123 -3.50 -21.49 -7.90
N GLN A 124 -4.79 -21.81 -7.80
CA GLN A 124 -5.38 -22.39 -6.60
C GLN A 124 -5.56 -23.91 -6.81
N ALA A 125 -5.00 -24.71 -5.91
CA ALA A 125 -5.11 -26.16 -5.86
C ALA A 125 -6.32 -26.55 -5.02
N ILE A 126 -7.53 -26.31 -5.54
CA ILE A 126 -8.73 -26.98 -5.04
C ILE A 126 -9.12 -28.05 -6.04
N GLU A 127 -9.21 -29.28 -5.54
CA GLU A 127 -9.53 -30.53 -6.23
C GLU A 127 -10.37 -30.30 -7.51
N ASN A 128 -9.73 -30.46 -8.67
CA ASN A 128 -10.35 -30.47 -10.00
C ASN A 128 -10.92 -29.17 -10.58
N ARG A 129 -10.68 -27.98 -10.00
CA ARG A 129 -10.91 -26.70 -10.71
C ARG A 129 -9.78 -25.70 -10.41
N LYS A 130 -8.69 -25.77 -11.19
CA LYS A 130 -7.59 -24.78 -11.15
C LYS A 130 -8.11 -23.40 -11.57
N THR A 131 -8.59 -22.60 -10.62
CA THR A 131 -8.85 -21.18 -10.86
C THR A 131 -7.50 -20.52 -11.10
N LYS A 132 -7.36 -19.89 -12.26
CA LYS A 132 -6.14 -19.24 -12.71
C LYS A 132 -6.37 -17.74 -12.78
N ILE A 133 -5.65 -16.97 -11.97
CA ILE A 133 -5.55 -15.53 -12.14
C ILE A 133 -4.30 -15.28 -12.97
N LYS A 134 -4.43 -14.49 -14.04
CA LYS A 134 -3.28 -14.04 -14.83
C LYS A 134 -3.08 -12.55 -14.64
N LEU A 135 -1.87 -12.15 -14.28
CA LEU A 135 -1.48 -10.76 -14.20
C LEU A 135 -0.44 -10.47 -15.27
N THR A 136 -0.62 -9.41 -16.02
CA THR A 136 0.44 -8.87 -16.88
C THR A 136 0.94 -7.59 -16.24
N VAL A 137 2.21 -7.53 -15.89
CA VAL A 137 2.84 -6.42 -15.18
C VAL A 137 3.90 -5.80 -16.08
N LYS A 138 3.90 -4.47 -16.19
CA LYS A 138 4.95 -3.70 -16.86
C LYS A 138 5.65 -2.85 -15.82
N LEU A 139 6.95 -3.07 -15.68
CA LEU A 139 7.82 -2.28 -14.82
C LEU A 139 8.48 -1.15 -15.60
N LYS A 140 8.73 -0.06 -14.91
CA LYS A 140 9.53 1.07 -15.41
C LYS A 140 10.71 1.27 -14.46
N PRO A 141 11.96 1.36 -14.97
CA PRO A 141 13.12 1.66 -14.15
C PRO A 141 12.92 2.94 -13.33
N TRP A 142 13.40 2.94 -12.11
CA TRP A 142 13.33 4.08 -11.19
C TRP A 142 14.59 4.18 -10.33
N ASP A 143 14.70 5.19 -9.46
CA ASP A 143 15.85 5.37 -8.56
C ASP A 143 15.73 4.59 -7.25
N LYS A 144 14.54 4.07 -6.94
CA LYS A 144 14.21 3.32 -5.71
C LYS A 144 13.26 2.16 -5.98
N ASP A 145 13.14 1.25 -5.01
CA ASP A 145 12.16 0.16 -5.01
C ASP A 145 10.76 0.64 -4.64
N LEU A 146 9.97 0.91 -5.68
CA LEU A 146 8.57 1.32 -5.57
C LEU A 146 7.59 0.23 -6.03
N ILE A 147 8.04 -1.02 -6.16
CA ILE A 147 7.23 -2.14 -6.69
C ILE A 147 6.11 -2.49 -5.72
N ARG A 148 4.90 -1.97 -5.92
CA ARG A 148 3.70 -2.31 -5.13
C ARG A 148 2.50 -2.40 -6.07
N PHE A 149 1.55 -3.30 -5.78
CA PHE A 149 0.27 -3.30 -6.48
C PHE A 149 -0.65 -2.23 -5.87
N TYR A 150 -1.18 -1.34 -6.71
CA TYR A 150 -1.97 -0.19 -6.26
C TYR A 150 -3.42 -0.38 -6.68
N PHE A 151 -4.33 -0.50 -5.71
CA PHE A 151 -5.71 -0.90 -5.96
C PHE A 151 -5.80 -2.32 -6.55
N SER A 152 -5.37 -3.30 -5.77
CA SER A 152 -5.60 -4.71 -6.06
C SER A 152 -6.82 -5.16 -5.26
N ASP A 153 -7.80 -5.77 -5.92
CA ASP A 153 -8.91 -6.47 -5.26
C ASP A 153 -8.48 -7.85 -4.71
N LEU A 154 -7.20 -8.20 -4.87
CA LEU A 154 -6.59 -9.36 -4.25
C LEU A 154 -6.31 -9.10 -2.77
N ASP A 155 -6.39 -10.16 -1.97
CA ASP A 155 -6.02 -10.14 -0.54
C ASP A 155 -4.57 -9.67 -0.32
N ASP A 156 -4.34 -8.94 0.77
CA ASP A 156 -3.02 -8.38 1.13
C ASP A 156 -1.92 -9.45 1.18
N GLY A 157 -2.25 -10.65 1.67
CA GLY A 157 -1.32 -11.77 1.70
C GLY A 157 -0.90 -12.22 0.30
N LEU A 158 -1.82 -12.20 -0.66
CA LEU A 158 -1.49 -12.50 -2.06
C LEU A 158 -0.69 -11.35 -2.70
N ASN A 159 -1.08 -10.09 -2.48
CA ASN A 159 -0.33 -8.95 -3.01
C ASN A 159 1.13 -8.98 -2.53
N LYS A 160 1.35 -9.29 -1.25
CA LYS A 160 2.71 -9.44 -0.70
C LYS A 160 3.49 -10.54 -1.40
N ARG A 161 2.91 -11.73 -1.54
CA ARG A 161 3.55 -12.86 -2.24
C ARG A 161 3.82 -12.57 -3.70
N LEU A 162 2.92 -11.87 -4.40
CA LEU A 162 3.13 -11.45 -5.78
C LEU A 162 4.34 -10.52 -5.90
N VAL A 163 4.46 -9.54 -5.01
CA VAL A 163 5.61 -8.63 -4.98
C VAL A 163 6.89 -9.38 -4.66
N GLU A 164 6.87 -10.29 -3.67
CA GLU A 164 8.02 -11.12 -3.29
C GLU A 164 8.49 -11.99 -4.46
N SER A 165 7.59 -12.76 -5.08
CA SER A 165 7.92 -13.58 -6.24
C SER A 165 8.43 -12.75 -7.43
N LEU A 166 7.84 -11.57 -7.67
CA LEU A 166 8.32 -10.67 -8.73
C LEU A 166 9.74 -10.17 -8.43
N LYS A 167 10.03 -9.81 -7.18
CA LYS A 167 11.37 -9.42 -6.75
C LYS A 167 12.37 -10.57 -6.85
N GLU A 168 12.00 -11.79 -6.49
CA GLU A 168 12.85 -12.97 -6.71
C GLU A 168 13.23 -13.10 -8.19
N LYS A 169 12.28 -12.89 -9.10
CA LYS A 169 12.54 -12.91 -10.55
C LYS A 169 13.50 -11.81 -11.01
N LEU A 170 13.51 -10.66 -10.34
CA LEU A 170 14.37 -9.51 -10.64
C LEU A 170 15.81 -9.66 -10.12
N ASN A 171 16.15 -10.76 -9.44
CA ASN A 171 17.52 -11.13 -9.05
C ASN A 171 18.33 -10.00 -8.37
N GLY A 172 17.72 -9.26 -7.46
CA GLY A 172 18.40 -8.19 -6.71
C GLY A 172 18.30 -6.78 -7.33
N ASN A 173 17.75 -6.62 -8.53
CA ASN A 173 17.50 -5.31 -9.13
C ASN A 173 16.05 -4.85 -8.88
N TYR A 174 15.82 -4.13 -7.78
CA TYR A 174 14.46 -3.75 -7.36
C TYR A 174 14.09 -2.30 -7.68
N ASN A 175 14.99 -1.54 -8.31
CA ASN A 175 14.82 -0.12 -8.59
C ASN A 175 13.84 0.10 -9.75
N PHE A 176 12.58 -0.19 -9.48
CA PHE A 176 11.48 -0.16 -10.42
C PHE A 176 10.20 0.33 -9.75
N ILE A 177 9.29 0.80 -10.60
CA ILE A 177 7.89 1.01 -10.26
C ILE A 177 7.01 0.18 -11.19
N ILE A 178 5.83 -0.26 -10.71
CA ILE A 178 4.82 -0.86 -11.58
C ILE A 178 4.16 0.27 -12.38
N GLU A 179 4.52 0.42 -13.65
CA GLU A 179 3.94 1.43 -14.55
C GLU A 179 2.47 1.09 -14.84
N SER A 180 2.20 -0.19 -15.10
CA SER A 180 0.86 -0.68 -15.31
C SER A 180 0.77 -2.17 -15.01
N TYR A 181 -0.43 -2.62 -14.67
CA TYR A 181 -0.75 -4.03 -14.61
C TYR A 181 -2.19 -4.30 -15.05
N THR A 182 -2.40 -5.51 -15.55
CA THR A 182 -3.72 -6.04 -15.89
C THR A 182 -3.94 -7.30 -15.10
N ILE A 183 -5.08 -7.43 -14.42
CA ILE A 183 -5.55 -8.69 -13.81
C ILE A 183 -6.65 -9.28 -14.70
N ASN A 184 -6.52 -10.56 -15.05
CA ASN A 184 -7.50 -11.33 -15.79
C ASN A 184 -7.97 -12.52 -14.93
N TYR A 185 -9.22 -12.45 -14.50
CA TYR A 185 -9.89 -13.47 -13.68
C TYR A 185 -10.52 -14.61 -14.50
N GLY A 186 -10.40 -14.56 -15.84
CA GLY A 186 -11.10 -15.43 -16.76
C GLY A 186 -12.53 -14.95 -17.06
N LYS A 187 -13.17 -15.60 -18.04
CA LYS A 187 -14.56 -15.30 -18.48
C LYS A 187 -14.81 -13.82 -18.89
N GLY A 188 -13.77 -13.12 -19.34
CA GLY A 188 -13.87 -11.73 -19.80
C GLY A 188 -13.73 -10.67 -18.70
N TYR A 189 -13.61 -11.05 -17.42
CA TYR A 189 -13.38 -10.11 -16.32
C TYR A 189 -11.91 -9.68 -16.29
N ARG A 190 -11.66 -8.46 -16.75
CA ARG A 190 -10.32 -7.87 -16.89
C ARG A 190 -10.28 -6.47 -16.30
N PHE A 191 -9.39 -6.27 -15.35
CA PHE A 191 -9.11 -4.96 -14.77
C PHE A 191 -7.71 -4.52 -15.15
N SER A 192 -7.56 -3.25 -15.50
CA SER A 192 -6.28 -2.67 -15.90
C SER A 192 -6.06 -1.40 -15.09
N HIS A 193 -4.85 -1.26 -14.58
CA HIS A 193 -4.42 -0.15 -13.75
C HIS A 193 -3.11 0.40 -14.31
N SER A 194 -2.95 1.71 -14.30
CA SER A 194 -1.71 2.38 -14.67
C SER A 194 -1.46 3.60 -13.81
N ILE A 195 -0.18 3.91 -13.63
CA ILE A 195 0.28 5.11 -12.94
C ILE A 195 0.35 6.29 -13.91
N GLU A 196 -0.13 7.44 -13.45
CA GLU A 196 0.10 8.75 -14.06
C GLU A 196 0.71 9.72 -13.02
N ASN A 197 1.50 10.69 -13.47
CA ASN A 197 2.00 11.81 -12.65
C ASN A 197 2.68 11.40 -11.33
N LEU A 198 3.72 10.56 -11.41
CA LEU A 198 4.58 10.27 -10.27
C LEU A 198 5.39 11.52 -9.86
N GLU A 199 5.24 11.93 -8.60
CA GLU A 199 5.88 13.12 -8.03
C GLU A 199 6.52 12.77 -6.67
N GLU A 200 7.75 13.22 -6.45
CA GLU A 200 8.39 13.17 -5.14
C GLU A 200 7.76 14.22 -4.22
N ILE A 201 7.46 13.83 -2.98
CA ILE A 201 6.85 14.69 -1.98
C ILE A 201 7.56 14.53 -0.63
N ARG A 202 7.18 15.37 0.34
CA ARG A 202 7.62 15.24 1.73
C ARG A 202 6.43 15.46 2.65
N LEU A 203 5.61 14.42 2.78
CA LEU A 203 4.41 14.46 3.62
C LEU A 203 4.66 13.70 4.93
N LYS A 204 4.34 14.34 6.05
CA LYS A 204 4.30 13.69 7.37
C LYS A 204 2.93 13.93 7.99
N ILE A 205 2.30 12.86 8.44
CA ILE A 205 1.03 12.87 9.17
C ILE A 205 1.31 12.41 10.59
N VAL A 206 0.79 13.14 11.56
CA VAL A 206 0.86 12.83 12.99
C VAL A 206 -0.57 12.63 13.48
N LEU A 207 -0.83 11.48 14.09
CA LEU A 207 -2.14 11.12 14.65
C LEU A 207 -2.12 11.16 16.18
#